data_AF-A0A0N8K250-F1
#
_entry.id   AF-A0A0N8K250-F1
#
_cell.length_a   1.000
_cell.length_b   1.000
_cell.length_c   1.000
_cell.angle_alpha   90.00
_cell.angle_beta   90.00
_cell.angle_gamma   90.00
#
_symmetry.space_group_name_H-M   'P 1'
#
loop_
_entity.id
_entity.type
_entity.pdbx_description
1 polymer ?
#
loop_
_entity_poly.entity_id
_entity_poly.type
_entity_poly.pdbx_seq_one_letter_code
_entity_poly.pdbx_strand_id
1 'polypeptide(L)'
;GEDRAGRRGEGGAERAVTHPQPPGFESFRVSVDAMLLLLPPLPLTRVALVGFVCAALLSHAWACGPGRGYGRRRHPKKLTPLAYKQFIPNVAEKTLGASGRYEGKITRNSERFKELTPNYNPDIIFKDEENTGADRLMTQRCKDKLNSLAISVMNQWPGVKLRVTEGWDEDGHHFEESLHYEGRAVDITTSDRDKSKYGTLSRLAVEAGFDWVYYESKAHIHCSVKAENSVAAKSGGCFPGSASVTLEGGGRKRVHELRAGDRVLAADARGKLLYSDFVMFADRDETTRRLFHVIETREPRRQLVLTAAHLLFVLDNATDAVHAMRATFASRVRPGQHVLVVADEARGRLEAAAVERVYVEERRGSFAPVTAHGTVF
;
A
#
# COMPACT_ATOMS: atom_id res chain seq x y z
N GLY A 1 -11.86 -61.65 15.39
CA GLY A 1 -10.78 -62.64 15.46
C GLY A 1 -9.57 -62.00 14.82
N GLU A 2 -8.50 -61.73 15.57
CA GLU A 2 -7.48 -62.72 16.02
C GLU A 2 -6.71 -63.28 14.83
N ASP A 3 -5.37 -63.37 14.82
CA ASP A 3 -4.37 -62.92 15.78
C ASP A 3 -2.98 -62.90 15.12
N ARG A 4 -2.05 -62.35 15.90
CA ARG A 4 -0.63 -61.99 15.74
C ARG A 4 0.38 -63.04 15.27
N ALA A 5 1.47 -62.51 14.70
CA ALA A 5 2.87 -62.84 15.01
C ALA A 5 3.70 -61.55 14.76
N GLY A 6 4.66 -61.06 15.54
CA GLY A 6 5.36 -61.51 16.74
C GLY A 6 6.85 -61.16 16.58
N ARG A 7 7.40 -60.22 17.39
CA ARG A 7 8.71 -60.30 18.11
C ARG A 7 9.34 -58.93 18.45
N ARG A 8 9.74 -58.86 19.75
CA ARG A 8 10.96 -58.28 20.38
C ARG A 8 11.21 -56.77 20.17
N GLY A 9 11.53 -55.94 21.17
CA GLY A 9 12.08 -56.14 22.52
C GLY A 9 13.27 -55.17 22.69
N GLU A 10 13.39 -54.55 23.88
CA GLU A 10 14.46 -53.61 24.35
C GLU A 10 14.23 -52.13 23.96
N GLY A 11 14.23 -51.12 24.84
CA GLY A 11 14.87 -50.98 26.15
C GLY A 11 16.01 -49.96 26.02
N GLY A 12 15.79 -48.68 26.34
CA GLY A 12 16.84 -47.66 26.21
C GLY A 12 16.45 -46.31 26.79
N ALA A 13 17.12 -45.94 27.87
CA ALA A 13 16.90 -44.76 28.68
C ALA A 13 17.35 -43.43 28.02
N GLU A 14 16.58 -42.39 28.35
CA GLU A 14 17.00 -41.06 28.82
C GLU A 14 18.42 -40.57 28.46
N ARG A 15 18.51 -39.44 27.74
CA ARG A 15 19.57 -38.43 27.89
C ARG A 15 19.12 -37.10 27.31
N ALA A 16 18.64 -36.23 28.19
CA ALA A 16 18.47 -34.80 27.93
C ALA A 16 19.86 -34.15 27.87
N VAL A 17 20.14 -33.43 26.77
CA VAL A 17 21.38 -32.70 26.56
C VAL A 17 21.30 -31.36 27.27
N THR A 18 22.11 -31.21 28.31
CA THR A 18 22.27 -29.98 29.11
C THR A 18 23.21 -28.99 28.43
N HIS A 19 22.75 -27.75 28.21
CA HIS A 19 23.60 -26.61 27.87
C HIS A 19 24.35 -26.08 29.12
N PRO A 20 25.64 -25.70 29.01
CA PRO A 20 26.39 -25.15 30.13
C PRO A 20 26.02 -23.67 30.40
N GLN A 21 25.77 -23.37 31.68
CA GLN A 21 25.61 -22.03 32.25
C GLN A 21 26.99 -21.39 32.53
N PRO A 22 27.13 -20.05 32.44
CA PRO A 22 28.36 -19.33 32.78
C PRO A 22 28.57 -19.20 34.31
N PRO A 23 29.81 -18.96 34.77
CA PRO A 23 30.19 -19.06 36.18
C PRO A 23 29.71 -17.87 37.03
N GLY A 24 29.59 -18.15 38.32
CA GLY A 24 28.88 -17.36 39.30
C GLY A 24 29.53 -16.04 39.72
N PHE A 25 28.66 -15.17 40.23
CA PHE A 25 29.01 -14.03 41.06
C PHE A 25 28.64 -14.37 42.51
N GLU A 26 29.64 -14.67 43.32
CA GLU A 26 29.56 -14.53 44.77
C GLU A 26 29.69 -13.05 45.13
N SER A 27 28.78 -12.52 45.96
CA SER A 27 29.19 -11.65 47.08
C SER A 27 28.02 -11.32 48.01
N PHE A 28 28.24 -11.74 49.26
CA PHE A 28 27.92 -11.02 50.50
C PHE A 28 26.43 -10.76 50.83
N ARG A 29 25.82 -11.76 51.47
CA ARG A 29 24.80 -11.52 52.50
C ARG A 29 25.50 -10.95 53.74
N VAL A 30 25.27 -9.68 54.05
CA VAL A 30 25.60 -9.13 55.37
C VAL A 30 24.53 -9.59 56.35
N SER A 31 24.97 -10.36 57.34
CA SER A 31 24.18 -10.83 58.48
C SER A 31 23.69 -9.64 59.32
N VAL A 32 22.38 -9.56 59.57
CA VAL A 32 21.74 -8.46 60.31
C VAL A 32 21.64 -8.76 61.82
N ASP A 33 22.05 -9.94 62.28
CA ASP A 33 21.71 -10.42 63.64
C ASP A 33 22.91 -10.49 64.59
N ALA A 34 23.65 -9.39 64.76
CA ALA A 34 24.67 -9.31 65.82
C ALA A 34 25.03 -7.88 66.25
N MET A 35 24.05 -7.03 66.60
CA MET A 35 24.35 -5.84 67.42
C MET A 35 23.14 -5.36 68.22
N LEU A 36 22.52 -6.27 68.98
CA LEU A 36 21.34 -5.98 69.80
C LEU A 36 21.60 -6.17 71.30
N LEU A 37 22.81 -5.85 71.76
CA LEU A 37 23.12 -5.72 73.18
C LEU A 37 24.07 -4.53 73.39
N LEU A 38 23.69 -3.64 74.32
CA LEU A 38 24.40 -2.47 74.86
C LEU A 38 24.00 -1.08 74.31
N LEU A 39 22.78 -0.62 74.60
CA LEU A 39 22.47 0.82 74.72
C LEU A 39 21.49 1.07 75.89
N PRO A 40 21.70 2.13 76.72
CA PRO A 40 20.88 2.43 77.89
C PRO A 40 19.48 2.95 77.50
N PRO A 41 18.47 2.89 78.39
CA PRO A 41 17.11 3.34 78.08
C PRO A 41 17.10 4.85 77.85
N LEU A 42 17.03 5.24 76.57
CA LEU A 42 16.84 6.63 76.18
C LEU A 42 15.40 7.05 76.57
N PRO A 43 15.22 8.22 77.21
CA PRO A 43 13.88 8.66 77.64
C PRO A 43 12.95 8.76 76.43
N LEU A 44 11.68 8.35 76.61
CA LEU A 44 10.64 8.26 75.57
C LEU A 44 10.58 9.50 74.66
N THR A 45 10.94 10.67 75.19
CA THR A 45 11.03 11.96 74.50
C THR A 45 12.07 11.99 73.38
N ARG A 46 13.20 11.29 73.51
CA ARG A 46 14.22 11.19 72.44
C ARG A 46 13.79 10.26 71.31
N VAL A 47 13.07 9.18 71.63
CA VAL A 47 12.49 8.29 70.61
C VAL A 47 11.37 9.02 69.85
N ALA A 48 10.53 9.78 70.56
CA ALA A 48 9.51 10.62 69.94
C ALA A 48 10.12 11.72 69.07
N LEU A 49 11.22 12.35 69.50
CA LEU A 49 11.93 13.38 68.73
C LEU A 49 12.57 12.78 67.46
N VAL A 50 13.22 11.62 67.57
CA VAL A 50 13.78 10.93 66.39
C VAL A 50 12.66 10.48 65.46
N GLY A 51 11.55 9.96 65.99
CA GLY A 51 10.36 9.62 65.19
C GLY A 51 9.76 10.84 64.47
N PHE A 52 9.69 11.99 65.14
CA PHE A 52 9.19 13.24 64.55
C PHE A 52 10.15 13.80 63.49
N VAL A 53 11.47 13.72 63.72
CA VAL A 53 12.49 14.11 62.73
C VAL A 53 12.47 13.17 61.53
N CYS A 54 12.36 11.86 61.72
CA CYS A 54 12.21 10.89 60.63
C CYS A 54 10.92 11.12 59.84
N ALA A 55 9.80 11.42 60.50
CA ALA A 55 8.53 11.73 59.85
C ALA A 55 8.56 13.05 59.07
N ALA A 56 9.25 14.08 59.59
CA ALA A 56 9.42 15.37 58.92
C ALA A 56 10.39 15.31 57.72
N LEU A 57 11.33 14.37 57.73
CA LEU A 57 12.24 14.12 56.60
C LEU A 57 11.60 13.27 55.48
N LEU A 58 10.55 12.51 55.79
CA LEU A 58 9.77 11.73 54.80
C LEU A 58 8.79 12.58 53.98
N SER A 59 8.46 13.80 54.42
CA SER A 59 7.42 14.63 53.79
C SER A 59 7.90 15.58 52.68
N HIS A 60 9.18 15.51 52.26
CA HIS A 60 9.72 16.38 51.21
C HIS A 60 10.28 15.65 49.98
N ALA A 61 10.05 14.34 49.85
CA ALA A 61 10.25 13.65 48.58
C ALA A 61 9.07 13.96 47.65
N TRP A 62 9.05 15.16 47.06
CA TRP A 62 8.31 15.37 45.81
C TRP A 62 8.96 14.45 44.78
N ALA A 63 8.38 13.27 44.61
CA ALA A 63 8.77 12.38 43.53
C ALA A 63 8.59 13.17 42.22
N CYS A 64 9.70 13.61 41.61
CA CYS A 64 9.68 14.03 40.23
C CYS A 64 9.28 12.80 39.43
N GLY A 65 8.00 12.73 39.01
CA GLY A 65 7.55 11.74 38.05
C GLY A 65 8.49 11.73 36.83
N PRO A 66 8.58 10.61 36.09
CA PRO A 66 9.49 10.48 34.97
C PRO A 66 9.38 11.72 34.08
N GLY A 67 10.48 12.47 33.93
CA GLY A 67 10.51 13.76 33.26
C GLY A 67 9.94 13.68 31.84
N ARG A 68 9.59 14.83 31.25
CA ARG A 68 9.04 14.92 29.88
C ARG A 68 9.83 14.03 28.92
N GLY A 69 9.22 12.93 28.49
CA GLY A 69 9.81 12.02 27.52
C GLY A 69 10.12 12.77 26.23
N TYR A 70 11.35 12.62 25.74
CA TYR A 70 11.72 13.09 24.41
C TYR A 70 11.06 12.19 23.37
N GLY A 71 9.90 12.62 22.88
CA GLY A 71 9.16 11.95 21.82
C GLY A 71 8.50 13.01 20.94
N ARG A 72 8.94 13.12 19.69
CA ARG A 72 8.29 14.00 18.73
C ARG A 72 7.02 13.29 18.26
N ARG A 73 5.85 13.78 18.71
CA ARG A 73 4.55 13.27 18.22
C ARG A 73 4.54 13.39 16.70
N ARG A 74 4.28 12.29 15.98
CA ARG A 74 4.11 12.34 14.52
C ARG A 74 3.01 13.36 14.22
N HIS A 75 3.34 14.38 13.43
CA HIS A 75 2.36 15.35 13.01
C HIS A 75 1.36 14.65 12.07
N PRO A 76 0.05 14.81 12.30
CA PRO A 76 -0.94 14.29 11.37
C PRO A 76 -0.71 14.93 9.99
N LYS A 77 -0.94 14.16 8.92
CA LYS A 77 -0.84 14.65 7.55
C LYS A 77 -1.79 15.85 7.42
N LYS A 78 -1.28 16.99 6.96
CA LYS A 78 -2.09 18.21 6.83
C LYS A 78 -3.11 18.01 5.69
N LEU A 79 -4.39 17.95 6.03
CA LEU A 79 -5.50 17.88 5.08
C LEU A 79 -5.79 19.29 4.56
N THR A 80 -5.22 19.66 3.42
CA THR A 80 -5.52 20.96 2.78
C THR A 80 -6.79 20.83 1.94
N PRO A 81 -7.89 21.53 2.28
CA PRO A 81 -9.12 21.52 1.48
C PRO A 81 -8.86 21.87 0.01
N LEU A 82 -9.63 21.28 -0.91
CA LEU A 82 -9.58 21.71 -2.31
C LEU A 82 -10.32 23.04 -2.45
N ALA A 83 -9.78 23.92 -3.29
CA ALA A 83 -10.47 25.13 -3.72
C ALA A 83 -11.59 24.80 -4.71
N TYR A 84 -12.57 25.68 -4.84
CA TYR A 84 -13.60 25.58 -5.88
C TYR A 84 -12.95 25.51 -7.27
N LYS A 85 -13.44 24.62 -8.12
CA LYS A 85 -12.90 24.29 -9.45
C LYS A 85 -11.51 23.64 -9.46
N GLN A 86 -10.95 23.28 -8.31
CA GLN A 86 -9.74 22.48 -8.25
C GLN A 86 -10.04 21.01 -8.45
N PHE A 87 -9.15 20.30 -9.17
CA PHE A 87 -9.15 18.86 -9.29
C PHE A 87 -7.79 18.25 -8.93
N ILE A 88 -7.82 17.03 -8.38
CA ILE A 88 -6.63 16.26 -7.99
C ILE A 88 -6.78 14.82 -8.51
N PRO A 89 -5.75 14.26 -9.18
CA PRO A 89 -4.51 14.92 -9.62
C PRO A 89 -4.78 16.03 -10.64
N ASN A 90 -3.86 17.00 -10.75
CA ASN A 90 -3.98 18.16 -11.66
C ASN A 90 -3.71 17.78 -13.13
N VAL A 91 -4.52 16.85 -13.63
CA VAL A 91 -4.59 16.37 -15.02
C VAL A 91 -6.06 16.12 -15.34
N ALA A 92 -6.42 16.02 -16.61
CA ALA A 92 -7.81 15.73 -17.00
C ALA A 92 -8.24 14.33 -16.51
N GLU A 93 -9.51 14.21 -16.13
CA GLU A 93 -10.12 13.02 -15.54
C GLU A 93 -9.80 11.73 -16.32
N LYS A 94 -10.00 11.77 -17.64
CA LYS A 94 -9.88 10.60 -18.52
C LYS A 94 -8.44 10.24 -18.91
N THR A 95 -7.44 10.90 -18.31
CA THR A 95 -6.03 10.56 -18.52
C THR A 95 -5.63 9.34 -17.69
N LEU A 96 -4.60 8.62 -18.14
CA LEU A 96 -4.08 7.44 -17.42
C LEU A 96 -3.56 7.78 -16.01
N GLY A 97 -3.18 9.03 -15.76
CA GLY A 97 -2.75 9.52 -14.44
C GLY A 97 -3.89 9.76 -13.45
N ALA A 98 -5.15 9.75 -13.92
CA ALA A 98 -6.38 10.00 -13.16
C ALA A 98 -7.32 8.79 -13.28
N SER A 99 -8.60 8.98 -13.62
CA SER A 99 -9.58 7.90 -13.74
C SER A 99 -9.43 7.11 -15.04
N GLY A 100 -8.71 7.59 -16.05
CA GLY A 100 -8.50 6.85 -17.29
C GLY A 100 -9.71 6.88 -18.22
N ARG A 101 -9.56 6.29 -19.41
CA ARG A 101 -10.51 6.47 -20.52
C ARG A 101 -11.92 5.95 -20.19
N TYR A 102 -12.89 6.56 -20.86
CA TYR A 102 -14.24 6.05 -21.02
C TYR A 102 -14.18 4.79 -21.90
N GLU A 103 -14.82 3.72 -21.45
CA GLU A 103 -14.94 2.41 -22.11
C GLU A 103 -16.30 2.21 -22.80
N GLY A 104 -17.31 3.04 -22.49
CA GLY A 104 -18.63 3.02 -23.11
C GLY A 104 -19.76 2.94 -22.08
N LYS A 105 -20.90 3.59 -22.38
CA LYS A 105 -22.09 3.63 -21.52
C LYS A 105 -22.60 2.23 -21.21
N ILE A 106 -22.78 1.97 -19.92
CA ILE A 106 -23.45 0.78 -19.40
C ILE A 106 -24.94 1.11 -19.32
N THR A 107 -25.78 0.28 -19.93
CA THR A 107 -27.25 0.35 -19.83
C THR A 107 -27.77 -0.84 -19.05
N ARG A 108 -28.99 -0.78 -18.49
CA ARG A 108 -29.60 -1.90 -17.73
C ARG A 108 -29.59 -3.23 -18.48
N ASN A 109 -29.70 -3.18 -19.81
CA ASN A 109 -29.78 -4.36 -20.68
C ASN A 109 -28.42 -4.80 -21.25
N SER A 110 -27.33 -4.09 -20.92
CA SER A 110 -26.00 -4.42 -21.43
C SER A 110 -25.33 -5.53 -20.61
N GLU A 111 -24.49 -6.34 -21.24
CA GLU A 111 -23.70 -7.38 -20.53
C GLU A 111 -22.82 -6.79 -19.42
N ARG A 112 -22.30 -5.58 -19.65
CA ARG A 112 -21.48 -4.85 -18.67
C ARG A 112 -22.26 -4.38 -17.44
N PHE A 113 -23.59 -4.43 -17.45
CA PHE A 113 -24.38 -4.10 -16.26
C PHE A 113 -24.07 -5.04 -15.08
N LYS A 114 -23.66 -6.28 -15.38
CA LYS A 114 -23.22 -7.26 -14.37
C LYS A 114 -21.91 -6.85 -13.66
N GLU A 115 -21.18 -5.89 -14.20
CA GLU A 115 -19.97 -5.33 -13.57
C GLU A 115 -20.32 -4.34 -12.44
N LEU A 116 -21.55 -3.83 -12.41
CA LEU A 116 -22.04 -2.93 -11.37
C LEU A 116 -22.58 -3.73 -10.19
N THR A 117 -22.24 -3.28 -8.99
CA THR A 117 -22.78 -3.85 -7.76
C THR A 117 -23.47 -2.76 -6.96
N PRO A 118 -24.64 -3.06 -6.36
CA PRO A 118 -25.31 -2.09 -5.52
C PRO A 118 -24.54 -1.88 -4.21
N ASN A 119 -24.51 -0.63 -3.74
CA ASN A 119 -23.98 -0.25 -2.45
C ASN A 119 -25.12 0.06 -1.46
N TYR A 120 -25.22 -0.78 -0.42
CA TYR A 120 -26.20 -0.65 0.66
C TYR A 120 -25.56 -0.28 2.00
N ASN A 121 -24.39 0.38 1.96
CA ASN A 121 -23.73 0.84 3.17
C ASN A 121 -24.67 1.79 3.96
N PRO A 122 -25.02 1.48 5.22
CA PRO A 122 -25.95 2.29 6.02
C PRO A 122 -25.38 3.65 6.42
N ASP A 123 -24.07 3.86 6.23
CA ASP A 123 -23.38 5.11 6.54
C ASP A 123 -23.30 6.09 5.36
N ILE A 124 -23.95 5.74 4.25
CA ILE A 124 -24.08 6.57 3.06
C ILE A 124 -25.56 6.85 2.80
N ILE A 125 -25.90 8.13 2.68
CA ILE A 125 -27.22 8.57 2.24
C ILE A 125 -27.21 8.66 0.72
N PHE A 126 -28.11 7.95 0.04
CA PHE A 126 -28.31 8.07 -1.40
C PHE A 126 -29.53 8.95 -1.65
N LYS A 127 -29.44 9.87 -2.61
CA LYS A 127 -30.54 10.79 -2.94
C LYS A 127 -31.65 10.05 -3.68
N ASP A 128 -31.27 9.27 -4.70
CA ASP A 128 -32.17 8.36 -5.44
C ASP A 128 -33.48 9.05 -5.86
N GLU A 129 -33.37 10.25 -6.44
CA GLU A 129 -34.54 11.02 -6.87
C GLU A 129 -35.30 10.35 -8.02
N GLU A 130 -34.63 9.49 -8.79
CA GLU A 130 -35.19 8.68 -9.87
C GLU A 130 -36.07 7.55 -9.31
N ASN A 131 -35.91 7.17 -8.03
CA ASN A 131 -36.55 6.02 -7.39
C ASN A 131 -36.28 4.69 -8.12
N THR A 132 -35.11 4.57 -8.75
CA THR A 132 -34.69 3.37 -9.49
C THR A 132 -33.54 2.63 -8.81
N GLY A 133 -32.96 3.22 -7.76
CA GLY A 133 -31.75 2.74 -7.10
C GLY A 133 -30.48 2.89 -7.94
N ALA A 134 -30.52 3.64 -9.05
CA ALA A 134 -29.40 3.81 -9.97
C ALA A 134 -28.16 4.42 -9.27
N ASP A 135 -28.40 5.39 -8.40
CA ASP A 135 -27.42 6.02 -7.49
C ASP A 135 -26.58 5.03 -6.67
N ARG A 136 -27.11 3.82 -6.42
CA ARG A 136 -26.44 2.78 -5.63
C ARG A 136 -25.55 1.88 -6.48
N LEU A 137 -25.74 1.86 -7.80
CA LEU A 137 -25.01 0.99 -8.71
C LEU A 137 -23.67 1.61 -9.07
N MET A 138 -22.60 0.88 -8.81
CA MET A 138 -21.24 1.35 -9.05
C MET A 138 -20.27 0.17 -9.22
N THR A 139 -19.11 0.40 -9.80
CA THR A 139 -18.05 -0.61 -9.87
C THR A 139 -17.54 -0.98 -8.48
N GLN A 140 -16.94 -2.16 -8.33
CA GLN A 140 -16.41 -2.63 -7.04
C GLN A 140 -15.37 -1.65 -6.46
N ARG A 141 -14.48 -1.12 -7.29
CA ARG A 141 -13.50 -0.11 -6.91
C ARG A 141 -14.17 1.17 -6.41
N CYS A 142 -15.21 1.65 -7.10
CA CYS A 142 -15.95 2.83 -6.68
C CYS A 142 -16.58 2.61 -5.30
N LYS A 143 -17.20 1.44 -5.10
CA LYS A 143 -17.77 1.01 -3.81
C LYS A 143 -16.72 0.99 -2.69
N ASP A 144 -15.54 0.45 -2.93
CA ASP A 144 -14.46 0.41 -1.94
C ASP A 144 -13.98 1.82 -1.54
N LYS A 145 -13.78 2.71 -2.52
CA LYS A 145 -13.36 4.09 -2.26
C LYS A 145 -14.45 4.89 -1.55
N LEU A 146 -15.70 4.72 -1.95
CA LEU A 146 -16.84 5.39 -1.36
C LEU A 146 -17.07 4.94 0.09
N ASN A 147 -16.93 3.65 0.38
CA ASN A 147 -17.05 3.12 1.74
C ASN A 147 -15.92 3.61 2.65
N SER A 148 -14.68 3.66 2.15
CA SER A 148 -13.54 4.26 2.85
C SER A 148 -13.77 5.75 3.15
N LEU A 149 -14.34 6.49 2.19
CA LEU A 149 -14.69 7.88 2.36
C LEU A 149 -15.79 8.07 3.41
N ALA A 150 -16.81 7.22 3.43
CA ALA A 150 -17.90 7.30 4.40
C ALA A 150 -17.39 7.24 5.85
N ILE A 151 -16.45 6.31 6.13
CA ILE A 151 -15.76 6.22 7.43
C ILE A 151 -15.00 7.52 7.73
N SER A 152 -14.28 8.05 6.75
CA SER A 152 -13.51 9.30 6.91
C SER A 152 -14.39 10.51 7.20
N VAL A 153 -15.56 10.60 6.57
CA VAL A 153 -16.54 11.68 6.79
C VAL A 153 -17.09 11.64 8.22
N MET A 154 -17.51 10.47 8.70
CA MET A 154 -18.03 10.32 10.07
C MET A 154 -16.97 10.63 11.14
N ASN A 155 -15.71 10.26 10.88
CA ASN A 155 -14.59 10.59 11.76
C ASN A 155 -14.25 12.09 11.74
N GLN A 156 -14.36 12.74 10.58
CA GLN A 156 -14.07 14.16 10.45
C GLN A 156 -15.17 15.03 11.08
N TRP A 157 -16.42 14.61 10.99
CA TRP A 157 -17.59 15.32 11.49
C TRP A 157 -18.56 14.35 12.18
N PRO A 158 -18.47 14.21 13.52
CA PRO A 158 -19.38 13.36 14.27
C PRO A 158 -20.85 13.72 14.01
N GLY A 159 -21.67 12.72 13.68
CA GLY A 159 -23.09 12.90 13.35
C GLY A 159 -23.39 13.26 11.89
N VAL A 160 -22.37 13.51 11.07
CA VAL A 160 -22.52 13.77 9.63
C VAL A 160 -22.12 12.52 8.84
N LYS A 161 -23.03 12.06 7.97
CA LYS A 161 -22.78 10.98 7.00
C LYS A 161 -22.39 11.53 5.62
N LEU A 162 -21.74 10.69 4.82
CA LEU A 162 -21.54 10.92 3.39
C LEU A 162 -22.90 10.84 2.68
N ARG A 163 -23.08 11.66 1.66
CA ARG A 163 -24.31 11.67 0.84
C ARG A 163 -23.98 11.69 -0.65
N VAL A 164 -24.43 10.68 -1.39
CA VAL A 164 -24.38 10.62 -2.85
C VAL A 164 -25.61 11.32 -3.42
N THR A 165 -25.41 12.18 -4.42
CA THR A 165 -26.47 12.86 -5.17
C THR A 165 -26.67 12.36 -6.58
N GLU A 166 -25.63 11.73 -7.13
CA GLU A 166 -25.63 11.17 -8.48
C GLU A 166 -24.61 10.03 -8.49
N GLY A 167 -24.96 8.89 -9.06
CA GLY A 167 -24.13 7.69 -9.17
C GLY A 167 -24.01 7.21 -10.61
N TRP A 168 -24.55 6.03 -10.89
CA TRP A 168 -24.66 5.55 -12.26
C TRP A 168 -25.90 6.16 -12.93
N ASP A 169 -25.68 6.94 -13.99
CA ASP A 169 -26.74 7.66 -14.71
C ASP A 169 -27.23 6.86 -15.92
N GLU A 170 -28.55 6.62 -16.00
CA GLU A 170 -29.20 6.00 -17.15
C GLU A 170 -29.90 7.00 -18.09
N ASP A 171 -30.25 8.19 -17.58
CA ASP A 171 -31.12 9.19 -18.20
C ASP A 171 -30.38 10.14 -19.15
N GLY A 172 -29.06 10.27 -19.00
CA GLY A 172 -28.26 11.04 -19.95
C GLY A 172 -28.07 12.51 -19.55
N HIS A 173 -28.00 12.79 -18.25
CA HIS A 173 -27.86 14.15 -17.72
C HIS A 173 -26.42 14.70 -17.81
N HIS A 174 -25.45 13.85 -18.16
CA HIS A 174 -24.05 14.23 -18.30
C HIS A 174 -23.58 14.33 -19.76
N PHE A 175 -22.38 14.89 -19.98
CA PHE A 175 -21.75 14.92 -21.30
C PHE A 175 -21.45 13.51 -21.84
N GLU A 176 -21.37 13.34 -23.16
CA GLU A 176 -21.38 12.04 -23.88
C GLU A 176 -20.42 10.95 -23.36
N GLU A 177 -19.28 11.35 -22.79
CA GLU A 177 -18.24 10.43 -22.29
C GLU A 177 -18.05 10.55 -20.77
N SER A 178 -19.14 10.79 -20.04
CA SER A 178 -19.13 10.85 -18.58
C SER A 178 -18.88 9.49 -17.96
N LEU A 179 -18.07 9.45 -16.90
CA LEU A 179 -17.82 8.23 -16.13
C LEU A 179 -19.02 7.82 -15.23
N HIS A 180 -20.01 8.69 -15.07
CA HIS A 180 -21.30 8.33 -14.46
C HIS A 180 -22.01 7.23 -15.25
N TYR A 181 -21.91 7.26 -16.59
CA TYR A 181 -22.49 6.23 -17.46
C TYR A 181 -21.88 4.83 -17.30
N GLU A 182 -20.78 4.70 -16.56
CA GLU A 182 -20.09 3.44 -16.29
C GLU A 182 -20.12 3.04 -14.81
N GLY A 183 -20.85 3.76 -13.96
CA GLY A 183 -20.86 3.54 -12.51
C GLY A 183 -19.48 3.73 -11.88
N ARG A 184 -18.64 4.55 -12.52
CA ARG A 184 -17.25 4.84 -12.12
C ARG A 184 -17.10 6.25 -11.53
N ALA A 185 -18.17 7.04 -11.50
CA ALA A 185 -18.20 8.34 -10.88
C ALA A 185 -19.38 8.48 -9.92
N VAL A 186 -19.23 9.42 -9.00
CA VAL A 186 -20.24 9.81 -8.03
C VAL A 186 -20.13 11.31 -7.76
N ASP A 187 -21.28 11.96 -7.63
CA ASP A 187 -21.37 13.31 -7.07
C ASP A 187 -21.78 13.22 -5.61
N ILE A 188 -20.98 13.86 -4.75
CA ILE A 188 -21.10 13.70 -3.30
C ILE A 188 -21.23 15.04 -2.57
N THR A 189 -21.86 14.94 -1.41
CA THR A 189 -22.13 16.01 -0.46
C THR A 189 -21.99 15.46 0.97
N THR A 190 -22.02 16.34 1.96
CA THR A 190 -22.31 15.93 3.33
C THR A 190 -23.83 15.82 3.53
N SER A 191 -24.26 14.91 4.40
CA SER A 191 -25.69 14.70 4.71
C SER A 191 -26.42 15.94 5.24
N ASP A 192 -25.71 16.82 5.96
CA ASP A 192 -26.20 18.12 6.42
C ASP A 192 -26.20 19.21 5.33
N ARG A 193 -25.66 18.91 4.15
CA ARG A 193 -25.57 19.79 2.97
C ARG A 193 -24.84 21.11 3.25
N ASP A 194 -23.95 21.13 4.24
CA ASP A 194 -23.14 22.29 4.57
C ASP A 194 -21.99 22.46 3.55
N LYS A 195 -22.17 23.43 2.65
CA LYS A 195 -21.23 23.74 1.58
C LYS A 195 -19.84 24.18 2.08
N SER A 196 -19.73 24.66 3.33
CA SER A 196 -18.43 25.02 3.90
C SER A 196 -17.54 23.80 4.12
N LYS A 197 -18.13 22.60 4.26
CA LYS A 197 -17.41 21.33 4.44
C LYS A 197 -16.86 20.76 3.14
N TYR A 198 -17.33 21.22 1.98
CA TYR A 198 -17.11 20.55 0.70
C TYR A 198 -15.63 20.56 0.27
N GLY A 199 -14.88 21.63 0.53
CA GLY A 199 -13.44 21.64 0.23
C GLY A 199 -12.68 20.57 1.03
N THR A 200 -13.04 20.38 2.29
CA THR A 200 -12.49 19.32 3.15
C THR A 200 -12.99 17.95 2.72
N LEU A 201 -14.27 17.81 2.33
CA LEU A 201 -14.83 16.58 1.79
C LEU A 201 -14.06 16.11 0.55
N SER A 202 -13.75 17.03 -0.38
CA SER A 202 -12.92 16.71 -1.54
C SER A 202 -11.54 16.21 -1.14
N ARG A 203 -10.91 16.81 -0.11
CA ARG A 203 -9.62 16.32 0.38
C ARG A 203 -9.74 14.92 0.98
N LEU A 204 -10.79 14.65 1.75
CA LEU A 204 -11.04 13.30 2.27
C LEU A 204 -11.23 12.30 1.13
N ALA A 205 -11.92 12.66 0.05
CA ALA A 205 -12.07 11.79 -1.12
C ALA A 205 -10.73 11.45 -1.78
N VAL A 206 -9.82 12.44 -1.89
CA VAL A 206 -8.45 12.20 -2.37
C VAL A 206 -7.71 11.20 -1.46
N GLU A 207 -7.81 11.36 -0.14
CA GLU A 207 -7.15 10.46 0.82
C GLU A 207 -7.82 9.07 0.89
N ALA A 208 -9.12 8.98 0.64
CA ALA A 208 -9.85 7.72 0.50
C ALA A 208 -9.42 6.93 -0.74
N GLY A 209 -8.71 7.59 -1.68
CA GLY A 209 -8.07 6.95 -2.82
C GLY A 209 -8.93 6.92 -4.08
N PHE A 210 -9.87 7.87 -4.23
CA PHE A 210 -10.45 8.16 -5.54
C PHE A 210 -9.35 8.54 -6.53
N ASP A 211 -9.47 8.08 -7.79
CA ASP A 211 -8.42 8.28 -8.80
C ASP A 211 -8.44 9.69 -9.38
N TRP A 212 -9.59 10.35 -9.32
CA TRP A 212 -9.77 11.76 -9.64
C TRP A 212 -10.87 12.38 -8.78
N VAL A 213 -10.62 13.57 -8.24
CA VAL A 213 -11.56 14.32 -7.42
C VAL A 213 -11.60 15.75 -7.90
N TYR A 214 -12.80 16.28 -8.13
CA TYR A 214 -13.02 17.62 -8.66
C TYR A 214 -14.08 18.34 -7.84
N TYR A 215 -13.73 19.52 -7.34
CA TYR A 215 -14.71 20.45 -6.79
C TYR A 215 -15.47 21.12 -7.94
N GLU A 216 -16.36 20.34 -8.56
CA GLU A 216 -17.03 20.69 -9.80
C GLU A 216 -17.97 21.88 -9.65
N SER A 217 -18.83 21.86 -8.64
CA SER A 217 -19.91 22.82 -8.48
C SER A 217 -20.00 23.26 -7.02
N LYS A 218 -20.72 24.35 -6.74
CA LYS A 218 -21.04 24.73 -5.34
C LYS A 218 -22.05 23.78 -4.69
N ALA A 219 -22.62 22.83 -5.44
CA ALA A 219 -23.66 21.91 -4.97
C ALA A 219 -23.11 20.54 -4.58
N HIS A 220 -21.99 20.11 -5.17
CA HIS A 220 -21.42 18.78 -4.96
C HIS A 220 -19.94 18.71 -5.35
N ILE A 221 -19.29 17.62 -4.94
CA ILE A 221 -17.95 17.23 -5.33
C ILE A 221 -18.05 16.02 -6.26
N HIS A 222 -17.41 16.08 -7.41
CA HIS A 222 -17.33 14.96 -8.34
C HIS A 222 -16.13 14.09 -8.00
N CYS A 223 -16.33 12.78 -7.89
CA CYS A 223 -15.26 11.81 -7.64
C CYS A 223 -15.39 10.65 -8.61
N SER A 224 -14.27 10.21 -9.20
CA SER A 224 -14.27 9.08 -10.11
C SER A 224 -13.10 8.12 -9.92
N VAL A 225 -13.27 6.92 -10.46
CA VAL A 225 -12.31 5.82 -10.35
C VAL A 225 -11.92 5.25 -11.71
N LYS A 226 -10.78 4.58 -11.73
CA LYS A 226 -10.35 3.73 -12.83
C LYS A 226 -11.30 2.57 -13.06
N ALA A 227 -11.42 2.14 -14.31
CA ALA A 227 -12.13 0.91 -14.65
C ALA A 227 -11.49 -0.30 -13.95
N GLU A 228 -12.30 -1.31 -13.64
CA GLU A 228 -11.83 -2.58 -13.06
C GLU A 228 -10.76 -3.24 -13.92
N ASN A 229 -10.89 -3.14 -15.25
CA ASN A 229 -9.96 -3.74 -16.19
C ASN A 229 -8.69 -2.91 -16.40
N SER A 230 -8.56 -1.76 -15.74
CA SER A 230 -7.34 -0.97 -15.78
C SER A 230 -6.20 -1.75 -15.10
N VAL A 231 -5.07 -1.89 -15.79
CA VAL A 231 -3.89 -2.61 -15.27
C VAL A 231 -3.40 -2.01 -13.94
N ALA A 232 -3.64 -0.71 -13.73
CA ALA A 232 -3.32 -0.01 -12.50
C ALA A 232 -4.15 -0.49 -11.29
N ALA A 233 -5.37 -1.02 -11.50
CA ALA A 233 -6.24 -1.46 -10.43
C ALA A 233 -6.02 -2.94 -10.04
N LYS A 234 -5.71 -3.83 -10.99
CA LYS A 234 -5.67 -5.28 -10.75
C LYS A 234 -4.32 -5.86 -10.33
N SER A 235 -3.19 -5.34 -10.81
CA SER A 235 -1.94 -6.15 -10.80
C SER A 235 -0.65 -5.43 -10.46
N GLY A 236 -0.67 -4.15 -10.10
CA GLY A 236 0.58 -3.42 -9.78
C GLY A 236 1.53 -3.29 -10.98
N GLY A 237 1.06 -3.64 -12.18
CA GLY A 237 1.75 -3.52 -13.45
C GLY A 237 2.25 -4.83 -14.05
N CYS A 238 2.00 -5.03 -15.35
CA CYS A 238 2.36 -6.24 -16.10
C CYS A 238 3.43 -6.00 -17.18
N PHE A 239 4.03 -7.10 -17.63
CA PHE A 239 4.81 -7.22 -18.87
C PHE A 239 3.97 -7.85 -19.98
N PRO A 240 4.28 -7.62 -21.27
CA PRO A 240 3.68 -8.39 -22.36
C PRO A 240 4.22 -9.82 -22.33
N GLY A 241 3.44 -10.79 -22.80
CA GLY A 241 3.89 -12.20 -22.83
C GLY A 241 5.15 -12.43 -23.67
N SER A 242 5.41 -11.56 -24.64
CA SER A 242 6.59 -11.61 -25.51
C SER A 242 7.87 -11.04 -24.89
N ALA A 243 7.79 -10.36 -23.73
CA ALA A 243 8.96 -9.94 -22.97
C ALA A 243 9.83 -11.16 -22.61
N SER A 244 11.13 -10.95 -22.46
CA SER A 244 12.09 -12.03 -22.20
C SER A 244 12.74 -11.84 -20.83
N VAL A 245 12.99 -12.95 -20.15
CA VAL A 245 13.73 -13.01 -18.88
C VAL A 245 14.93 -13.93 -19.04
N THR A 246 16.00 -13.66 -18.30
CA THR A 246 17.18 -14.55 -18.23
C THR A 246 16.97 -15.63 -17.16
N LEU A 247 17.27 -16.89 -17.47
CA LEU A 247 17.20 -18.03 -16.55
C LEU A 247 18.57 -18.34 -15.91
N GLU A 248 18.54 -19.05 -14.78
CA GLU A 248 19.73 -19.68 -14.19
C GLU A 248 20.32 -20.70 -15.19
N GLY A 249 21.54 -20.42 -15.67
CA GLY A 249 22.18 -21.16 -16.77
C GLY A 249 22.31 -20.36 -18.07
N GLY A 250 21.87 -19.10 -18.12
CA GLY A 250 22.10 -18.17 -19.24
C GLY A 250 21.11 -18.29 -20.41
N GLY A 251 20.16 -19.23 -20.33
CA GLY A 251 19.05 -19.32 -21.29
C GLY A 251 18.08 -18.14 -21.14
N ARG A 252 17.34 -17.82 -22.20
CA ARG A 252 16.26 -16.82 -22.15
C ARG A 252 14.92 -17.48 -22.36
N LYS A 253 13.90 -17.01 -21.66
CA LYS A 253 12.53 -17.51 -21.74
C LYS A 253 11.57 -16.34 -21.92
N ARG A 254 10.46 -16.55 -22.63
CA ARG A 254 9.42 -15.51 -22.69
C ARG A 254 8.64 -15.49 -21.39
N VAL A 255 8.15 -14.32 -20.98
CA VAL A 255 7.41 -14.16 -19.72
C VAL A 255 6.22 -15.11 -19.67
N HIS A 256 5.45 -15.26 -20.74
CA HIS A 256 4.27 -16.16 -20.74
C HIS A 256 4.61 -17.65 -20.63
N GLU A 257 5.87 -18.03 -20.85
CA GLU A 257 6.33 -19.44 -20.79
C GLU A 257 6.83 -19.81 -19.39
N LEU A 258 6.94 -18.85 -18.46
CA LEU A 258 7.41 -19.09 -17.09
C LEU A 258 6.53 -20.10 -16.35
N ARG A 259 7.18 -21.00 -15.61
CA ARG A 259 6.58 -22.07 -14.83
C ARG A 259 7.22 -22.13 -13.45
N ALA A 260 6.47 -22.60 -12.46
CA ALA A 260 7.01 -22.85 -11.13
C ALA A 260 8.24 -23.76 -11.22
N GLY A 261 9.32 -23.38 -10.54
CA GLY A 261 10.63 -24.03 -10.61
C GLY A 261 11.63 -23.34 -11.55
N ASP A 262 11.20 -22.44 -12.44
CA ASP A 262 12.13 -21.57 -13.15
C ASP A 262 12.81 -20.61 -12.17
N ARG A 263 14.13 -20.46 -12.28
CA ARG A 263 14.91 -19.44 -11.54
C ARG A 263 15.35 -18.36 -12.51
N VAL A 264 14.89 -17.13 -12.28
CA VAL A 264 15.06 -15.99 -13.19
C VAL A 264 16.02 -14.96 -12.61
N LEU A 265 16.70 -14.21 -13.48
CA LEU A 265 17.60 -13.15 -13.08
C LEU A 265 16.81 -12.03 -12.38
N ALA A 266 17.30 -11.65 -11.21
CA ALA A 266 16.73 -10.65 -10.34
C ALA A 266 17.86 -9.81 -9.73
N ALA A 267 17.49 -8.77 -8.99
CA ALA A 267 18.43 -7.97 -8.21
C ALA A 267 17.92 -7.72 -6.78
N ASP A 268 18.84 -7.74 -5.82
CA ASP A 268 18.55 -7.36 -4.44
C ASP A 268 18.45 -5.83 -4.26
N ALA A 269 18.14 -5.38 -3.05
CA ALA A 269 18.06 -3.96 -2.70
C ALA A 269 19.40 -3.20 -2.83
N ARG A 270 20.52 -3.91 -3.05
CA ARG A 270 21.84 -3.33 -3.33
C ARG A 270 22.18 -3.32 -4.82
N GLY A 271 21.26 -3.79 -5.67
CA GLY A 271 21.44 -3.97 -7.11
C GLY A 271 22.45 -5.05 -7.48
N LYS A 272 22.72 -5.99 -6.57
CA LYS A 272 23.51 -7.18 -6.88
C LYS A 272 22.62 -8.18 -7.61
N LEU A 273 23.11 -8.70 -8.74
CA LEU A 273 22.41 -9.72 -9.51
C LEU A 273 22.41 -11.07 -8.78
N LEU A 274 21.27 -11.77 -8.86
CA LEU A 274 21.06 -13.10 -8.31
C LEU A 274 19.96 -13.83 -9.11
N TYR A 275 19.84 -15.14 -8.94
CA TYR A 275 18.73 -15.90 -9.49
C TYR A 275 17.64 -16.14 -8.43
N SER A 276 16.42 -15.72 -8.73
CA SER A 276 15.27 -15.81 -7.86
C SER A 276 14.24 -16.79 -8.42
N ASP A 277 13.61 -17.55 -7.53
CA ASP A 277 12.54 -18.47 -7.93
C ASP A 277 11.35 -17.67 -8.47
N PHE A 278 10.84 -18.09 -9.62
CA PHE A 278 9.53 -17.71 -10.10
C PHE A 278 8.47 -18.48 -9.32
N VAL A 279 7.57 -17.74 -8.66
CA VAL A 279 6.54 -18.31 -7.78
C VAL A 279 5.26 -18.58 -8.57
N MET A 280 4.69 -17.53 -9.16
CA MET A 280 3.44 -17.58 -9.93
C MET A 280 3.23 -16.28 -10.72
N PHE A 281 2.13 -16.20 -11.47
CA PHE A 281 1.61 -14.93 -11.96
C PHE A 281 0.57 -14.38 -10.98
N ALA A 282 0.75 -13.15 -10.49
CA ALA A 282 -0.28 -12.44 -9.74
C ALA A 282 -1.47 -12.06 -10.63
N ASP A 283 -1.20 -11.85 -11.92
CA ASP A 283 -2.19 -11.59 -12.96
C ASP A 283 -1.71 -12.19 -14.27
N ARG A 284 -2.63 -12.87 -14.97
CA ARG A 284 -2.37 -13.58 -16.23
C ARG A 284 -3.58 -13.43 -17.14
N ASP A 285 -3.38 -12.69 -18.21
CA ASP A 285 -4.36 -12.46 -19.27
C ASP A 285 -3.67 -12.70 -20.61
N GLU A 286 -4.15 -13.65 -21.40
CA GLU A 286 -3.51 -14.03 -22.66
C GLU A 286 -4.17 -13.37 -23.87
N THR A 287 -5.37 -12.84 -23.70
CA THR A 287 -6.28 -12.55 -24.82
C THR A 287 -6.51 -11.07 -25.02
N THR A 288 -6.62 -10.29 -23.94
CA THR A 288 -6.95 -8.87 -24.02
C THR A 288 -5.81 -8.06 -24.59
N ARG A 289 -6.13 -7.08 -25.45
CA ARG A 289 -5.17 -6.08 -25.90
C ARG A 289 -5.09 -4.91 -24.91
N ARG A 290 -3.87 -4.47 -24.62
CA ARG A 290 -3.59 -3.44 -23.61
C ARG A 290 -2.51 -2.49 -24.11
N LEU A 291 -2.54 -1.27 -23.60
CA LEU A 291 -1.49 -0.28 -23.84
C LEU A 291 -0.28 -0.55 -22.93
N PHE A 292 0.90 -0.57 -23.53
CA PHE A 292 2.19 -0.70 -22.88
C PHE A 292 3.03 0.54 -23.13
N HIS A 293 3.70 1.02 -22.09
CA HIS A 293 4.79 1.97 -22.22
C HIS A 293 6.04 1.25 -22.68
N VAL A 294 6.70 1.83 -23.67
CA VAL A 294 7.97 1.39 -24.19
C VAL A 294 9.02 2.42 -23.81
N ILE A 295 10.01 1.97 -23.05
CA ILE A 295 11.14 2.77 -22.60
C ILE A 295 12.37 2.27 -23.35
N GLU A 296 12.95 3.14 -24.16
CA GLU A 296 14.17 2.87 -24.91
C GLU A 296 15.35 3.59 -24.28
N THR A 297 16.44 2.86 -24.07
CA THR A 297 17.69 3.41 -23.56
C THR A 297 18.67 3.70 -24.70
N ARG A 298 19.54 4.69 -24.50
CA ARG A 298 20.54 5.10 -25.50
C ARG A 298 21.71 4.13 -25.58
N GLU A 299 22.42 3.92 -24.48
CA GLU A 299 23.60 3.06 -24.38
C GLU A 299 23.61 2.36 -23.00
N PRO A 300 23.64 1.01 -22.94
CA PRO A 300 23.38 0.11 -24.07
C PRO A 300 21.94 0.29 -24.57
N ARG A 301 21.76 0.08 -25.88
CA ARG A 301 20.42 0.17 -26.48
C ARG A 301 19.56 -1.02 -26.06
N ARG A 302 18.58 -0.78 -25.21
CA ARG A 302 17.61 -1.77 -24.71
C ARG A 302 16.20 -1.19 -24.83
N GLN A 303 15.22 -2.10 -24.88
CA GLN A 303 13.81 -1.75 -24.91
C GLN A 303 13.11 -2.50 -23.79
N LEU A 304 12.48 -1.74 -22.89
CA LEU A 304 11.68 -2.28 -21.80
C LEU A 304 10.21 -1.94 -22.05
N VAL A 305 9.36 -2.97 -22.12
CA VAL A 305 7.94 -2.85 -22.45
C VAL A 305 7.11 -3.32 -21.26
N LEU A 306 6.30 -2.42 -20.72
CA LEU A 306 5.54 -2.65 -19.48
C LEU A 306 4.31 -1.74 -19.41
N THR A 307 3.33 -2.11 -18.62
CA THR A 307 2.12 -1.29 -18.45
C THR A 307 2.38 -0.02 -17.63
N ALA A 308 1.51 0.99 -17.77
CA ALA A 308 1.66 2.33 -17.18
C ALA A 308 1.92 2.36 -15.65
N ALA A 309 1.40 1.37 -14.93
CA ALA A 309 1.45 1.27 -13.47
C ALA A 309 2.55 0.34 -12.95
N HIS A 310 3.34 -0.27 -13.84
CA HIS A 310 4.45 -1.11 -13.42
C HIS A 310 5.57 -0.24 -12.84
N LEU A 311 6.09 -0.65 -11.68
CA LEU A 311 7.10 0.08 -10.93
C LEU A 311 8.49 -0.19 -11.49
N LEU A 312 9.25 0.89 -11.70
CA LEU A 312 10.63 0.85 -12.14
C LEU A 312 11.52 1.60 -11.14
N PHE A 313 12.74 1.11 -10.99
CA PHE A 313 13.79 1.85 -10.31
C PHE A 313 14.47 2.80 -11.30
N VAL A 314 14.42 4.09 -10.98
CA VAL A 314 15.06 5.15 -11.77
C VAL A 314 16.07 5.92 -10.93
N LEU A 315 17.09 6.45 -11.60
CA LEU A 315 18.06 7.40 -11.08
C LEU A 315 17.92 8.72 -11.86
N ASP A 316 18.09 9.84 -11.18
CA ASP A 316 18.06 11.15 -11.83
C ASP A 316 19.43 11.47 -12.48
N ASN A 317 20.54 10.96 -11.92
CA ASN A 317 21.87 11.07 -12.51
C ASN A 317 22.56 9.70 -12.67
N ALA A 318 23.35 9.53 -13.74
CA ALA A 318 24.05 8.28 -14.05
C ALA A 318 25.11 7.90 -12.98
N THR A 319 25.69 8.91 -12.31
CA THR A 319 26.72 8.72 -11.29
C THR A 319 26.16 8.41 -9.91
N ASP A 320 24.84 8.48 -9.74
CA ASP A 320 24.21 8.23 -8.45
C ASP A 320 24.44 6.77 -8.05
N ALA A 321 24.72 6.57 -6.76
CA ALA A 321 24.85 5.23 -6.22
C ALA A 321 23.54 4.46 -6.45
N VAL A 322 23.65 3.17 -6.72
CA VAL A 322 22.50 2.26 -6.93
C VAL A 322 21.48 2.36 -5.77
N HIS A 323 21.93 2.60 -4.53
CA HIS A 323 21.04 2.81 -3.37
C HIS A 323 20.20 4.10 -3.40
N ALA A 324 20.53 5.07 -4.26
CA ALA A 324 19.75 6.28 -4.47
C ALA A 324 18.55 6.06 -5.42
N MET A 325 18.37 4.83 -5.92
CA MET A 325 17.28 4.49 -6.82
C MET A 325 15.92 4.80 -6.18
N ARG A 326 15.03 5.39 -6.98
CA ARG A 326 13.65 5.67 -6.57
C ARG A 326 12.69 4.81 -7.39
N ALA A 327 11.76 4.16 -6.73
CA ALA A 327 10.65 3.52 -7.40
C ALA A 327 9.70 4.57 -8.01
N THR A 328 9.37 4.42 -9.29
CA THR A 328 8.41 5.27 -10.01
C THR A 328 7.56 4.44 -10.96
N PHE A 329 6.34 4.88 -11.25
CA PHE A 329 5.52 4.25 -12.28
C PHE A 329 6.11 4.49 -13.68
N ALA A 330 5.98 3.50 -14.56
CA ALA A 330 6.39 3.57 -15.96
C ALA A 330 5.86 4.82 -16.67
N SER A 331 4.60 5.17 -16.42
CA SER A 331 3.94 6.35 -16.97
C SER A 331 4.56 7.69 -16.55
N ARG A 332 5.40 7.70 -15.51
CA ARG A 332 6.10 8.89 -15.01
C ARG A 332 7.57 8.93 -15.42
N VAL A 333 8.09 7.89 -16.09
CA VAL A 333 9.46 7.90 -16.61
C VAL A 333 9.55 8.87 -17.77
N ARG A 334 10.61 9.66 -17.81
CA ARG A 334 10.86 10.69 -18.84
C ARG A 334 12.23 10.48 -19.50
N PRO A 335 12.38 10.88 -20.77
CA PRO A 335 13.71 11.00 -21.39
C PRO A 335 14.67 11.82 -20.52
N GLY A 336 15.93 11.38 -20.46
CA GLY A 336 16.98 11.96 -19.62
C GLY A 336 17.12 11.35 -18.23
N GLN A 337 16.09 10.66 -17.72
CA GLN A 337 16.26 9.82 -16.52
C GLN A 337 17.04 8.55 -16.86
N HIS A 338 17.52 7.84 -15.84
CA HIS A 338 18.29 6.61 -16.03
C HIS A 338 17.52 5.42 -15.45
N VAL A 339 17.45 4.33 -16.21
CA VAL A 339 16.91 3.04 -15.76
C VAL A 339 18.05 2.03 -15.59
N LEU A 340 17.83 1.02 -14.76
CA LEU A 340 18.84 -0.02 -14.54
C LEU A 340 18.75 -1.09 -15.63
N VAL A 341 19.89 -1.41 -16.24
CA VAL A 341 20.03 -2.48 -17.22
C VAL A 341 21.14 -3.43 -16.83
N VAL A 342 21.07 -4.67 -17.35
CA VAL A 342 22.13 -5.65 -17.19
C VAL A 342 23.19 -5.40 -18.26
N ALA A 343 24.35 -4.86 -17.83
CA ALA A 343 25.48 -4.52 -18.68
C ALA A 343 26.15 -5.75 -19.28
N ASP A 344 26.49 -6.68 -18.40
CA ASP A 344 27.19 -7.92 -18.69
C ASP A 344 26.84 -8.92 -17.57
N GLU A 345 26.17 -10.01 -17.94
CA GLU A 345 25.80 -11.08 -17.01
C GLU A 345 27.04 -11.67 -16.32
N ALA A 346 28.20 -11.68 -16.99
CA ALA A 346 29.46 -12.17 -16.43
C ALA A 346 30.06 -11.26 -15.36
N ARG A 347 29.76 -9.96 -15.39
CA ARG A 347 30.23 -8.98 -14.38
C ARG A 347 29.28 -8.87 -13.18
N GLY A 348 28.06 -9.41 -13.28
CA GLY A 348 27.13 -9.53 -12.15
C GLY A 348 26.61 -8.19 -11.59
N ARG A 349 26.62 -7.11 -12.39
CA ARG A 349 26.23 -5.75 -11.93
C ARG A 349 25.25 -5.09 -12.88
N LEU A 350 24.33 -4.33 -12.28
CA LEU A 350 23.46 -3.40 -12.98
C LEU A 350 24.21 -2.10 -13.33
N GLU A 351 23.88 -1.52 -14.48
CA GLU A 351 24.35 -0.20 -14.89
C GLU A 351 23.17 0.74 -15.15
N ALA A 352 23.41 2.04 -14.99
CA ALA A 352 22.42 3.08 -15.27
C ALA A 352 22.48 3.45 -16.76
N ALA A 353 21.39 3.22 -17.49
CA ALA A 353 21.26 3.56 -18.89
C ALA A 353 20.27 4.72 -19.08
N ALA A 354 20.70 5.75 -19.80
CA ALA A 354 19.89 6.93 -20.05
C ALA A 354 18.68 6.58 -20.94
N VAL A 355 17.49 6.98 -20.50
CA VAL A 355 16.25 6.88 -21.26
C VAL A 355 16.30 7.89 -22.41
N GLU A 356 16.25 7.38 -23.62
CA GLU A 356 16.23 8.18 -24.85
C GLU A 356 14.79 8.52 -25.26
N ARG A 357 13.90 7.54 -25.22
CA ARG A 357 12.53 7.70 -25.70
C ARG A 357 11.55 6.93 -24.83
N VAL A 358 10.39 7.54 -24.62
CA VAL A 358 9.22 6.91 -23.97
C VAL A 358 8.02 7.11 -24.87
N TYR A 359 7.33 6.03 -25.19
CA TYR A 359 6.13 6.05 -26.03
C TYR A 359 5.21 4.88 -25.68
N VAL A 360 4.06 4.78 -26.34
CA VAL A 360 3.04 3.76 -26.02
C VAL A 360 2.76 2.89 -27.24
N GLU A 361 2.64 1.58 -27.02
CA GLU A 361 2.24 0.58 -28.01
C GLU A 361 1.10 -0.28 -27.48
N GLU A 362 0.21 -0.76 -28.35
CA GLU A 362 -0.80 -1.73 -27.98
C GLU A 362 -0.27 -3.16 -28.21
N ARG A 363 -0.33 -4.02 -27.19
CA ARG A 363 0.08 -5.42 -27.29
C ARG A 363 -0.97 -6.35 -26.68
N ARG A 364 -1.02 -7.58 -27.18
CA ARG A 364 -1.92 -8.63 -26.68
C ARG A 364 -1.29 -9.37 -25.50
N GLY A 365 -2.09 -9.59 -24.47
CA GLY A 365 -1.73 -10.34 -23.28
C GLY A 365 -0.87 -9.54 -22.29
N SER A 366 -1.09 -9.78 -21.01
CA SER A 366 -0.40 -9.15 -19.89
C SER A 366 -0.16 -10.14 -18.76
N PHE A 367 1.05 -10.13 -18.24
CA PHE A 367 1.52 -11.09 -17.24
C PHE A 367 2.26 -10.34 -16.13
N ALA A 368 1.90 -10.60 -14.88
CA ALA A 368 2.57 -10.05 -13.70
C ALA A 368 3.32 -11.18 -12.97
N PRO A 369 4.57 -11.51 -13.39
CA PRO A 369 5.36 -12.55 -12.76
C PRO A 369 5.77 -12.12 -11.35
N VAL A 370 5.60 -13.02 -10.39
CA VAL A 370 6.04 -12.86 -9.00
C VAL A 370 7.27 -13.71 -8.78
N THR A 371 8.37 -13.06 -8.40
CA THR A 371 9.60 -13.73 -7.98
C THR A 371 9.77 -13.59 -6.48
N ALA A 372 10.50 -14.52 -5.84
CA ALA A 372 10.77 -14.44 -4.39
C ALA A 372 11.46 -13.14 -3.96
N HIS A 373 12.23 -12.49 -4.84
CA HIS A 373 12.91 -11.22 -4.57
C HIS A 373 12.11 -9.97 -4.99
N GLY A 374 10.99 -10.12 -5.69
CA GLY A 374 10.14 -9.01 -6.14
C GLY A 374 10.69 -8.19 -7.30
N THR A 375 11.80 -8.61 -7.92
CA THR A 375 12.37 -8.01 -9.14
C THR A 375 12.59 -9.07 -10.21
N VAL A 376 12.66 -8.65 -11.48
CA VAL A 376 12.91 -9.51 -12.63
C VAL A 376 13.61 -8.71 -13.73
N PHE A 377 14.60 -9.32 -14.39
CA PHE A 377 15.42 -8.69 -15.42
C PHE A 377 15.45 -9.49 -16.73
#